data_AF-A0A9E0I092-F1
#
_entry.id   AF-A0A9E0I092-F1
#
_cell.length_a   1.000
_cell.length_b   1.000
_cell.length_c   1.000
_cell.angle_alpha   90.00
_cell.angle_beta   90.00
_cell.angle_gamma   90.00
#
_symmetry.space_group_name_H-M   'P 1'
#
loop_
_entity.id
_entity.type
_entity.pdbx_description
1 polymer ?
#
loop_
_entity_poly.entity_id
_entity_poly.type
_entity_poly.pdbx_seq_one_letter_code
_entity_poly.pdbx_strand_id
1 'polypeptide(L)'
;MTLADALKLLVTVPFILILLWMCFANRGEVSLVWNPLQAAENFPLAVILTGAVFFGFLWGSLIMWINGLPARLESRARKREITKLQKELAVTPLQPPVS
;
A
#
# COMPACT_ATOMS: atom_id res chain seq x y z
N MET A 1 18.44 -10.74 2.25
CA MET A 1 17.31 -10.25 1.43
C MET A 1 16.35 -11.40 1.25
N THR A 2 15.08 -11.29 1.66
CA THR A 2 14.12 -12.39 1.46
C THR A 2 13.69 -12.44 -0.02
N LEU A 3 13.21 -13.60 -0.51
CA LEU A 3 12.68 -13.73 -1.87
C LEU A 3 11.58 -12.69 -2.17
N ALA A 4 10.73 -12.40 -1.17
CA ALA A 4 9.69 -11.39 -1.27
C ALA A 4 10.26 -9.98 -1.42
N ASP A 5 11.36 -9.66 -0.73
CA ASP A 5 12.01 -8.35 -0.86
C ASP A 5 12.70 -8.20 -2.23
N ALA A 6 13.29 -9.28 -2.73
CA ALA A 6 13.87 -9.32 -4.07
C ALA A 6 12.81 -9.08 -5.15
N LEU A 7 11.64 -9.72 -5.02
CA LEU A 7 10.53 -9.54 -5.96
C LEU A 7 9.98 -8.11 -5.94
N LYS A 8 9.79 -7.52 -4.75
CA LYS A 8 9.38 -6.11 -4.63
C LYS A 8 10.38 -5.21 -5.34
N LEU A 9 11.68 -5.39 -5.09
CA LEU A 9 12.72 -4.57 -5.69
C LEU A 9 12.78 -4.75 -7.22
N LEU A 10 12.62 -5.99 -7.70
CA LEU A 10 12.55 -6.31 -9.13
C LEU A 10 11.40 -5.61 -9.84
N VAL A 11 10.28 -5.33 -9.16
CA VAL A 11 9.14 -4.63 -9.76
C VAL A 11 9.26 -3.12 -9.61
N THR A 12 9.60 -2.64 -8.40
CA THR A 12 9.58 -1.20 -8.09
C THR A 12 10.72 -0.44 -8.78
N VAL A 13 11.93 -1.01 -8.82
CA VAL A 13 13.09 -0.33 -9.43
C VAL A 13 12.89 -0.06 -10.92
N PRO A 14 12.57 -1.04 -11.79
CA PRO A 14 12.39 -0.75 -13.21
C PRO A 14 11.20 0.17 -13.45
N PHE A 15 10.12 0.08 -12.67
CA PHE A 15 9.00 1.01 -12.76
C PHE A 15 9.44 2.46 -12.52
N ILE A 16 10.22 2.71 -11.46
CA ILE A 16 10.77 4.05 -11.18
C ILE A 16 11.72 4.50 -12.30
N LEU A 17 12.60 3.61 -12.78
CA LEU A 17 13.53 3.94 -13.86
C LEU A 17 12.80 4.34 -15.15
N ILE A 18 11.74 3.61 -15.52
CA ILE A 18 10.92 3.93 -16.69
C ILE A 18 10.24 5.30 -16.51
N LEU A 19 9.69 5.58 -15.33
CA LEU A 19 9.08 6.88 -15.03
C LEU A 19 10.10 8.03 -15.12
N LEU A 20 11.27 7.86 -14.51
CA LEU A 20 12.33 8.87 -14.59
C LEU A 20 12.81 9.08 -16.01
N TRP A 21 12.99 7.99 -16.78
CA TRP A 21 13.35 8.07 -18.18
C TRP A 21 12.29 8.83 -19.00
N MET A 22 10.99 8.53 -18.80
CA MET A 22 9.90 9.28 -19.42
C MET A 22 9.97 10.77 -19.09
N CYS A 23 10.12 11.13 -17.80
CA CYS A 23 10.19 12.53 -17.37
C CYS A 23 11.41 13.26 -17.94
N PHE A 24 12.58 12.61 -18.01
CA PHE A 24 13.80 13.25 -18.52
C PHE A 24 13.89 13.29 -20.03
N ALA A 25 13.43 12.24 -20.71
CA ALA A 25 13.42 12.18 -22.18
C ALA A 25 12.33 13.06 -22.78
N ASN A 26 11.22 13.26 -22.06
CA ASN A 26 10.07 14.02 -22.54
C ASN A 26 9.86 15.25 -21.65
N ARG A 27 10.69 16.26 -21.87
CA ARG A 27 10.56 17.58 -21.23
C ARG A 27 9.61 18.52 -21.98
N GLY A 28 8.96 18.01 -23.02
CA GLY A 28 7.98 18.77 -23.79
C GLY A 28 6.77 19.15 -22.94
N GLU A 29 6.17 20.27 -23.32
CA GLU A 29 4.86 20.65 -22.82
C GLU A 29 3.78 19.88 -23.58
N VAL A 30 2.74 19.47 -22.86
CA VAL A 30 1.55 18.85 -23.41
C VAL A 30 0.38 19.78 -23.18
N SER A 31 -0.33 20.06 -24.26
CA SER A 31 -1.56 20.83 -24.27
C SER A 31 -2.68 19.97 -23.68
N LEU A 32 -3.19 20.35 -22.51
CA LEU A 32 -4.34 19.73 -21.88
C LEU A 32 -5.55 20.64 -21.88
N VAL A 33 -6.71 20.05 -22.19
CA VAL A 33 -8.01 20.71 -22.13
C VAL A 33 -8.80 20.06 -21.00
N TRP A 34 -8.92 20.76 -19.87
CA TRP A 34 -9.63 20.23 -18.70
C TRP A 34 -11.15 20.23 -18.86
N ASN A 35 -11.69 21.17 -19.63
CA ASN A 35 -13.09 21.23 -19.97
C ASN A 35 -13.26 21.82 -21.38
N PRO A 36 -14.37 21.47 -22.07
CA PRO A 36 -14.57 21.85 -23.47
C PRO A 36 -14.79 23.36 -23.70
N LEU A 37 -14.94 24.16 -22.64
CA LEU A 37 -15.23 25.60 -22.73
C LEU A 37 -13.97 26.47 -22.56
N GLN A 38 -12.86 25.91 -22.10
CA GLN A 38 -11.62 26.63 -21.84
C GLN A 38 -10.58 26.36 -22.93
N ALA A 39 -9.66 27.31 -23.09
CA ALA A 39 -8.49 27.13 -23.92
C ALA A 39 -7.60 26.03 -23.35
N ALA A 40 -6.83 25.38 -24.22
CA ALA A 40 -5.87 24.40 -23.78
C ALA A 40 -4.73 25.05 -23.00
N GLU A 41 -4.37 24.45 -21.88
CA GLU A 41 -3.26 24.87 -21.05
C GLU A 41 -2.07 23.93 -21.25
N ASN A 42 -0.89 24.51 -21.43
CA ASN A 42 0.33 23.75 -21.62
C ASN A 42 0.95 23.42 -20.26
N PHE A 43 1.15 22.13 -20.01
CA PHE A 43 1.83 21.65 -18.80
C PHE A 43 3.02 20.77 -19.18
N PRO A 44 4.14 20.84 -18.44
CA PRO A 44 5.21 19.88 -18.62
C PRO A 44 4.70 18.45 -18.39
N LEU A 45 4.99 17.52 -19.30
CA LEU A 45 4.57 16.12 -19.17
C LEU A 45 4.98 15.53 -17.81
N ALA A 46 6.16 15.90 -17.32
CA ALA A 46 6.68 15.46 -16.02
C ALA A 46 5.73 15.80 -14.86
N VAL A 47 5.07 16.96 -14.89
CA VAL A 47 4.11 17.38 -13.84
C VAL A 47 2.87 16.49 -13.88
N ILE A 48 2.32 16.26 -15.07
CA ILE A 48 1.14 15.41 -15.27
C ILE A 48 1.43 13.98 -14.82
N LEU A 49 2.54 13.40 -15.29
CA LEU A 49 2.91 12.01 -15.02
C LEU A 49 3.19 11.80 -13.53
N THR A 50 3.94 12.72 -12.90
CA THR A 50 4.23 12.66 -11.46
C THR A 50 2.96 12.83 -10.64
N GLY A 51 2.08 13.74 -11.03
CA GLY A 51 0.76 13.92 -10.41
C GLY A 51 -0.06 12.63 -10.47
N ALA A 52 -0.18 12.01 -11.65
CA ALA A 52 -0.92 10.76 -11.82
C ALA A 52 -0.36 9.62 -10.95
N VAL A 53 0.96 9.44 -10.92
CA VAL A 53 1.62 8.43 -10.08
C VAL A 53 1.39 8.72 -8.59
N PHE A 54 1.51 9.98 -8.17
CA PHE A 54 1.26 10.39 -6.79
C PHE A 54 -0.18 10.09 -6.37
N PHE A 55 -1.17 10.47 -7.17
CA PHE A 55 -2.58 10.17 -6.89
C PHE A 55 -2.85 8.67 -6.88
N GLY A 56 -2.29 7.92 -7.83
CA GLY A 56 -2.40 6.46 -7.84
C GLY A 56 -1.82 5.82 -6.58
N PHE A 57 -0.66 6.29 -6.11
CA PHE A 57 -0.06 5.86 -4.86
C PHE A 57 -0.94 6.19 -3.66
N LEU A 58 -1.46 7.42 -3.58
CA LEU A 58 -2.31 7.87 -2.50
C LEU A 58 -3.57 7.01 -2.39
N TRP A 59 -4.20 6.72 -3.54
CA TRP A 59 -5.40 5.88 -3.62
C TRP A 59 -5.10 4.42 -3.28
N GLY A 60 -4.01 3.87 -3.82
CA GLY A 60 -3.58 2.51 -3.53
C GLY A 60 -3.26 2.31 -2.05
N SER A 61 -2.56 3.26 -1.43
CA SER A 61 -2.27 3.26 0.00
C SER A 61 -3.55 3.34 0.85
N LEU A 62 -4.50 4.19 0.46
CA LEU A 62 -5.78 4.31 1.14
C LEU A 62 -6.58 2.99 1.10
N ILE A 63 -6.68 2.38 -0.07
CA ILE A 63 -7.35 1.07 -0.25
C ILE A 63 -6.65 -0.01 0.61
N MET A 64 -5.32 -0.07 0.56
CA MET A 64 -4.55 -1.02 1.36
C MET A 64 -4.81 -0.83 2.86
N TRP A 65 -4.87 0.41 3.32
CA TRP A 65 -5.16 0.72 4.73
C TRP A 65 -6.57 0.27 5.12
N ILE A 66 -7.57 0.57 4.29
CA ILE A 66 -8.95 0.15 4.53
C ILE A 66 -9.06 -1.38 4.58
N ASN A 67 -8.46 -2.08 3.62
CA ASN A 67 -8.45 -3.54 3.57
C ASN A 67 -7.69 -4.18 4.75
N GLY A 68 -6.73 -3.46 5.34
CA GLY A 68 -6.01 -3.91 6.53
C GLY A 68 -6.77 -3.73 7.85
N LEU A 69 -7.89 -3.00 7.88
CA LEU A 69 -8.67 -2.75 9.11
C LEU A 69 -9.18 -4.04 9.77
N PRO A 70 -9.84 -4.99 9.07
CA PRO A 70 -10.34 -6.21 9.69
C PRO A 70 -9.23 -7.06 10.29
N ALA A 71 -8.12 -7.24 9.55
CA ALA A 71 -6.95 -8.00 10.03
C ALA A 71 -6.36 -7.39 11.31
N ARG A 72 -6.34 -6.05 11.42
CA ARG A 72 -5.89 -5.34 12.64
C ARG A 72 -6.85 -5.57 13.81
N LEU A 73 -8.16 -5.60 13.58
CA LEU A 73 -9.17 -5.87 14.62
C LEU A 73 -9.11 -7.33 15.07
N GLU A 74 -9.05 -8.28 14.15
CA GLU A 74 -8.93 -9.71 14.45
C GLU A 74 -7.61 -10.03 15.17
N SER A 75 -6.51 -9.37 14.81
CA SER A 75 -5.24 -9.54 15.53
C SER A 75 -5.38 -9.13 17.00
N ARG A 76 -6.11 -8.03 17.28
CA ARG A 76 -6.39 -7.60 18.65
C ARG A 76 -7.33 -8.56 19.38
N ALA A 77 -8.36 -9.07 18.70
CA ALA A 77 -9.29 -10.06 19.26
C ALA A 77 -8.57 -11.37 19.63
N ARG A 78 -7.80 -11.94 18.69
CA ARG A 78 -6.99 -13.14 18.92
C ARG A 78 -6.01 -12.98 20.07
N LYS A 79 -5.35 -11.82 20.20
CA LYS A 79 -4.46 -11.55 21.35
C LYS A 79 -5.21 -11.57 22.69
N ARG A 80 -6.43 -11.04 22.74
CA ARG A 80 -7.27 -11.05 23.95
C ARG A 80 -7.70 -12.47 24.30
N GLU A 81 -8.10 -13.27 23.31
CA GLU A 81 -8.46 -14.68 23.50
C GLU A 81 -7.30 -15.50 24.03
N ILE A 82 -6.10 -15.36 23.43
CA ILE A 82 -4.89 -16.03 23.91
C ILE A 82 -4.61 -15.66 25.38
N THR A 83 -4.72 -14.38 25.73
CA THR A 83 -4.51 -13.91 27.11
C THR A 83 -5.56 -14.47 28.07
N LYS A 84 -6.82 -14.58 27.64
CA LYS A 84 -7.91 -15.17 28.43
C LYS A 84 -7.67 -16.65 28.68
N LEU A 85 -7.36 -17.41 27.64
CA LEU A 85 -7.05 -18.85 27.73
C LEU A 85 -5.82 -19.11 28.61
N GLN A 86 -4.77 -18.29 28.50
CA GLN A 86 -3.60 -18.38 29.38
C GLN A 86 -3.94 -18.15 30.86
N LYS A 87 -4.85 -17.21 31.17
CA LYS A 87 -5.32 -16.99 32.54
C LYS A 87 -6.16 -18.15 33.06
N GLU A 88 -7.04 -18.71 32.24
CA GLU A 88 -7.87 -19.86 32.61
C GLU A 88 -7.03 -21.11 32.90
N LEU A 89 -5.97 -21.34 32.12
CA LEU A 89 -4.98 -22.40 32.36
C LEU A 89 -4.12 -22.14 33.62
N ALA A 90 -3.85 -20.88 33.97
CA ALA A 90 -3.09 -20.54 35.17
C ALA A 90 -3.92 -20.65 36.47
N VAL A 91 -5.24 -20.47 36.38
CA VAL A 91 -6.16 -20.55 37.54
C VAL A 91 -6.66 -21.98 37.77
N THR A 92 -6.76 -22.81 36.73
CA THR A 92 -7.18 -24.21 36.85
C THR A 92 -5.96 -25.08 37.19
N PRO A 93 -5.84 -25.67 38.40
CA PRO A 93 -4.82 -26.67 38.66
C PRO A 93 -5.05 -27.84 37.70
N LEU A 94 -4.00 -28.28 37.00
CA LEU A 94 -4.06 -29.42 36.08
C LEU A 94 -4.79 -30.58 36.76
N GLN A 95 -6.04 -30.83 36.38
CA GLN A 95 -6.75 -32.01 36.85
C GLN A 95 -6.12 -33.18 36.09
N PRO A 96 -5.41 -34.10 36.79
CA PRO A 96 -4.70 -35.17 36.12
C PRO A 96 -5.69 -36.03 35.34
N PRO A 97 -5.28 -36.58 34.18
CA PRO A 97 -6.15 -37.36 33.32
C PRO A 97 -6.78 -38.50 34.13
N VAL A 98 -8.11 -38.54 34.13
CA VAL A 98 -8.87 -39.63 34.75
C VAL A 98 -8.64 -40.86 33.86
N SER A 99 -7.91 -41.84 34.41
CA SER A 99 -7.59 -43.14 33.81
C SER A 99 -8.83 -43.98 33.54
#